data_AF-A0AA36IRA6-F1
#
_entry.id   AF-A0AA36IRA6-F1
#
_cell.length_a   1.000
_cell.length_b   1.000
_cell.length_c   1.000
_cell.angle_alpha   90.00
_cell.angle_beta   90.00
_cell.angle_gamma   90.00
#
_symmetry.space_group_name_H-M   'P 1'
#
loop_
_entity.id
_entity.type
_entity.pdbx_description
1 polymer ?
#
loop_
_entity_poly.entity_id
_entity_poly.type
_entity_poly.pdbx_seq_one_letter_code
_entity_poly.pdbx_strand_id
1 'polypeptide(L)'
;MSEMSLEAEQEQADEELAEAEGGEEDLLTEDDMWPEDNVLDLSCLSCKRHLCHRGMRVHLVSNAEISLFSTDFRPHVREAPGEREHGMCHCRVRDALCSCGCTVGYHVILPGSGTVQQRV
;
A
#
# COMPACT_ATOMS: atom_id res chain seq x y z
N MET A 1 -10.30 69.61 -36.54
CA MET A 1 -11.65 70.20 -36.52
C MET A 1 -12.62 69.05 -36.71
N SER A 2 -13.49 68.64 -35.81
CA SER A 2 -13.75 68.94 -34.41
C SER A 2 -14.58 67.73 -33.94
N GLU A 3 -14.28 67.21 -32.76
CA GLU A 3 -15.14 66.24 -32.09
C GLU A 3 -16.39 66.93 -31.53
N MET A 4 -17.29 66.11 -31.00
CA MET A 4 -18.52 66.42 -30.25
C MET A 4 -19.76 66.56 -31.16
N SER A 5 -20.85 65.81 -30.96
CA SER A 5 -21.36 65.34 -29.68
C SER A 5 -22.60 64.44 -29.85
N LEU A 6 -22.85 63.58 -28.84
CA LEU A 6 -24.16 63.02 -28.39
C LEU A 6 -24.64 61.78 -29.19
N GLU A 7 -25.17 60.67 -28.66
CA GLU A 7 -25.75 60.30 -27.36
C GLU A 7 -25.51 58.79 -27.20
N ALA A 8 -24.91 58.34 -26.09
CA ALA A 8 -24.89 56.93 -25.70
C ALA A 8 -24.96 56.84 -24.17
N GLU A 9 -26.01 57.46 -23.64
CA GLU A 9 -26.52 57.18 -22.31
C GLU A 9 -27.17 55.79 -22.35
N GLN A 10 -26.51 54.78 -21.79
CA GLN A 10 -27.22 53.68 -21.14
C GLN A 10 -26.35 53.13 -20.00
N GLU A 11 -26.57 53.73 -18.83
CA GLU A 11 -26.38 53.20 -17.48
C GLU A 11 -26.47 51.66 -17.42
N GLN A 12 -25.41 50.99 -16.95
CA GLN A 12 -25.07 50.67 -15.54
C GLN A 12 -25.72 49.39 -15.00
N ALA A 13 -24.87 48.64 -14.28
CA ALA A 13 -25.18 47.78 -13.14
C ALA A 13 -25.89 46.45 -13.42
N ASP A 14 -25.08 45.38 -13.42
CA ASP A 14 -25.31 44.20 -12.58
C ASP A 14 -23.93 43.54 -12.39
N GLU A 15 -23.20 43.94 -11.35
CA GLU A 15 -23.26 43.35 -10.01
C GLU A 15 -22.16 42.29 -9.86
N GLU A 16 -21.19 42.76 -9.10
CA GLU A 16 -20.09 42.09 -8.44
C GLU A 16 -20.54 40.79 -7.73
N LEU A 17 -20.01 39.65 -8.15
CA LEU A 17 -19.81 38.48 -7.29
C LEU A 17 -18.39 37.98 -7.50
N ALA A 18 -17.45 38.61 -6.80
CA ALA A 18 -16.31 37.90 -6.26
C ALA A 18 -16.85 37.04 -5.11
N GLU A 19 -16.61 35.73 -5.10
CA GLU A 19 -16.16 34.99 -3.91
C GLU A 19 -15.50 33.69 -4.37
N ALA A 20 -14.46 33.34 -3.63
CA ALA A 20 -13.52 32.28 -3.92
C ALA A 20 -14.15 30.90 -3.79
N GLU A 21 -14.07 30.12 -4.87
CA GLU A 21 -13.96 28.67 -4.73
C GLU A 21 -12.65 28.26 -5.41
N GLY A 22 -11.55 28.60 -4.75
CA GLY A 22 -10.36 27.74 -4.76
C GLY A 22 -10.78 26.43 -4.13
N GLY A 23 -11.54 25.63 -4.87
CA GLY A 23 -11.71 24.23 -4.60
C GLY A 23 -10.32 23.65 -4.69
N GLU A 24 -9.82 23.24 -3.54
CA GLU A 24 -8.72 22.32 -3.39
C GLU A 24 -9.12 21.09 -4.21
N GLU A 25 -8.83 21.12 -5.51
CA GLU A 25 -8.65 19.89 -6.25
C GLU A 25 -7.47 19.24 -5.52
N ASP A 26 -7.79 18.33 -4.60
CA ASP A 26 -6.90 17.25 -4.20
C ASP A 26 -6.53 16.56 -5.52
N LEU A 27 -5.53 17.13 -6.17
CA LEU A 27 -4.77 16.55 -7.26
C LEU A 27 -4.09 15.35 -6.62
N LEU A 28 -4.86 14.27 -6.50
CA LEU A 28 -4.31 12.93 -6.38
C LEU A 28 -3.51 12.77 -7.67
N THR A 29 -2.21 13.10 -7.58
CA THR A 29 -1.26 12.87 -8.66
C THR A 29 -1.39 11.41 -9.06
N GLU A 30 -1.29 11.10 -10.35
CA GLU A 30 -1.30 9.71 -10.84
C GLU A 30 -0.19 8.85 -10.18
N ASP A 31 0.77 9.48 -9.50
CA ASP A 31 1.80 8.90 -8.63
C ASP A 31 1.32 8.44 -7.23
N ASP A 32 0.15 8.88 -6.75
CA ASP A 32 -0.51 8.38 -5.52
C ASP A 32 -1.41 7.17 -5.80
N MET A 33 -1.53 6.77 -7.08
CA MET A 33 -2.12 5.50 -7.49
C MET A 33 -1.11 4.39 -7.20
N TRP A 34 -0.91 4.12 -5.91
CA TRP A 34 -0.07 3.05 -5.44
C TRP A 34 -0.60 1.75 -6.08
N PRO A 35 0.24 0.96 -6.78
CA PRO A 35 -0.19 -0.29 -7.40
C PRO A 35 -0.37 -1.36 -6.31
N GLU A 36 -1.31 -1.13 -5.39
CA GLU A 36 -1.48 -1.91 -4.16
C GLU A 36 -1.92 -3.36 -4.40
N ASP A 37 -2.29 -3.71 -5.65
CA ASP A 37 -2.80 -5.02 -6.02
C ASP A 37 -1.99 -5.72 -7.12
N ASN A 38 -0.72 -5.38 -7.29
CA ASN A 38 0.13 -6.16 -8.18
C ASN A 38 0.56 -7.45 -7.49
N VAL A 39 0.00 -8.56 -7.97
CA VAL A 39 0.45 -9.91 -7.64
C VAL A 39 1.87 -10.10 -8.17
N LEU A 40 2.82 -10.40 -7.27
CA LEU A 40 4.25 -10.51 -7.54
C LEU A 40 4.72 -11.96 -7.62
N ASP A 41 5.69 -12.21 -8.49
CA ASP A 41 6.48 -13.44 -8.49
C ASP A 41 7.57 -13.39 -7.40
N LEU A 42 7.47 -14.29 -6.43
CA LEU A 42 8.44 -14.44 -5.35
C LEU A 42 9.52 -15.44 -5.74
N SER A 43 10.77 -15.06 -5.56
CA SER A 43 11.94 -15.92 -5.81
C SER A 43 12.91 -15.92 -4.63
N CYS A 44 13.58 -17.05 -4.39
CA CYS A 44 14.59 -17.15 -3.34
C CYS A 44 15.78 -16.23 -3.64
N LEU A 45 16.16 -15.38 -2.69
CA LEU A 45 17.27 -14.45 -2.89
C LEU A 45 18.60 -15.17 -3.18
N SER A 46 18.81 -16.32 -2.52
CA SER A 46 20.04 -17.11 -2.58
C SER A 46 20.19 -17.90 -3.89
N CYS A 47 19.20 -18.72 -4.25
CA CYS A 47 19.30 -19.61 -5.43
C CYS A 47 18.44 -19.17 -6.63
N LYS A 48 17.73 -18.04 -6.53
CA LYS A 48 16.82 -17.51 -7.56
C LYS A 48 15.68 -18.44 -7.99
N ARG A 49 15.47 -19.55 -7.28
CA ARG A 49 14.34 -20.44 -7.55
C ARG A 49 13.02 -19.74 -7.26
N HIS A 50 12.11 -19.87 -8.22
CA HIS A 50 10.73 -19.40 -8.08
C HIS A 50 10.03 -20.12 -6.93
N LEU A 51 9.40 -19.35 -6.04
CA LEU A 51 8.71 -19.82 -4.84
C LEU A 51 7.20 -19.78 -5.03
N CYS A 52 6.65 -18.66 -5.53
CA CYS A 52 5.22 -18.48 -5.75
C CYS A 52 4.97 -17.37 -6.76
N HIS A 53 3.91 -17.49 -7.56
CA HIS A 53 3.47 -16.49 -8.53
C HIS A 53 2.37 -15.57 -7.97
N ARG A 54 2.00 -15.75 -6.69
CA ARG A 54 0.88 -15.08 -6.03
C ARG A 54 1.31 -14.35 -4.75
N GLY A 55 2.41 -13.62 -4.82
CA GLY A 55 2.92 -12.81 -3.71
C GLY A 55 2.22 -11.46 -3.63
N MET A 56 1.70 -11.09 -2.48
CA MET A 56 1.19 -9.75 -2.20
C MET A 56 2.08 -9.06 -1.19
N ARG A 57 2.48 -7.82 -1.44
CA ARG A 57 3.30 -7.06 -0.49
C ARG A 57 2.43 -6.64 0.70
N VAL A 58 2.97 -6.80 1.90
CA VAL A 58 2.31 -6.42 3.15
C VAL A 58 3.13 -5.31 3.80
N HIS A 59 2.44 -4.23 4.17
CA HIS A 59 3.00 -3.10 4.88
C HIS A 59 2.85 -3.32 6.39
N LEU A 60 3.97 -3.47 7.08
CA LEU A 60 4.01 -3.49 8.55
C LEU A 60 3.88 -2.06 9.07
N VAL A 61 2.78 -1.75 9.74
CA VAL A 61 2.56 -0.44 10.38
C VAL A 61 3.65 -0.10 11.40
N SER A 62 4.18 -1.12 12.08
CA SER A 62 5.23 -0.94 13.09
C SER A 62 6.63 -0.73 12.51
N ASN A 63 6.89 -1.13 11.26
CA ASN A 63 8.19 -0.99 10.62
C ASN A 63 8.08 -1.03 9.09
N ALA A 64 8.10 0.15 8.46
CA ALA A 64 7.99 0.29 7.02
C ALA A 64 9.24 -0.12 6.23
N GLU A 65 10.40 -0.28 6.88
CA GLU A 65 11.63 -0.70 6.20
C GLU A 65 11.60 -2.19 5.81
N ILE A 66 10.83 -2.99 6.56
CA ILE A 66 10.70 -4.43 6.31
C ILE A 66 9.54 -4.66 5.34
N SER A 67 9.86 -5.10 4.12
CA SER A 67 8.86 -5.56 3.17
C SER A 67 8.55 -7.04 3.41
N LEU A 68 7.34 -7.32 3.89
CA LEU A 68 6.82 -8.69 3.97
C LEU A 68 5.97 -8.99 2.74
N PHE A 69 5.84 -10.28 2.45
CA PHE A 69 4.96 -10.76 1.39
C PHE A 69 4.07 -11.88 1.93
N SER A 70 2.78 -11.80 1.65
CA SER A 70 1.83 -12.88 1.89
C SER A 70 1.54 -13.62 0.58
N THR A 71 1.03 -14.84 0.69
CA THR A 71 0.60 -15.63 -0.46
C THR A 71 -0.65 -16.38 -0.07
N ASP A 72 -1.65 -16.38 -0.94
CA ASP A 72 -2.89 -17.13 -0.76
C ASP A 72 -2.81 -18.56 -1.36
N PHE A 73 -1.74 -18.84 -2.12
CA PHE A 73 -1.44 -20.15 -2.68
C PHE A 73 -0.27 -20.80 -1.94
N ARG A 74 -0.22 -22.15 -1.93
CA ARG A 74 0.88 -22.91 -1.30
C ARG A 74 2.19 -22.65 -2.07
N PRO A 75 3.20 -22.01 -1.44
CA PRO A 75 4.49 -21.75 -2.10
C PRO A 75 5.34 -23.03 -2.19
N HIS A 76 6.29 -23.05 -3.14
CA HIS A 76 7.29 -24.12 -3.31
C HIS A 76 8.41 -24.03 -2.26
N VAL A 77 8.03 -24.20 -0.99
CA VAL A 77 8.91 -24.17 0.18
C VAL A 77 8.69 -25.41 1.04
N ARG A 78 9.68 -25.77 1.84
CA ARG A 78 9.59 -26.80 2.87
C ARG A 78 9.49 -26.13 4.23
N GLU A 79 8.57 -26.57 5.08
CA GLU A 79 8.53 -26.10 6.46
C GLU A 79 9.69 -26.71 7.29
N ALA A 80 10.34 -25.89 8.11
CA ALA A 80 11.36 -26.34 9.05
C ALA A 80 10.76 -27.25 10.13
N PRO A 81 11.50 -28.24 10.65
CA PRO A 81 11.05 -29.02 11.79
C PRO A 81 11.07 -28.16 13.05
N GLY A 82 9.90 -27.92 13.64
CA GLY A 82 9.75 -27.18 14.89
C GLY A 82 8.96 -25.90 14.75
N GLU A 83 8.38 -25.44 15.85
CA GLU A 83 7.66 -24.18 15.95
C GLU A 83 8.46 -23.26 16.85
N ARG A 84 8.42 -21.97 16.54
CA ARG A 84 9.00 -20.92 17.39
C ARG A 84 8.01 -19.80 17.56
N GLU A 85 8.22 -19.02 18.61
CA GLU A 85 7.44 -17.82 18.82
C GLU A 85 7.98 -16.67 17.94
N HIS A 86 7.05 -15.92 17.33
CA HIS A 86 7.37 -14.75 16.54
C HIS A 86 7.57 -13.54 17.46
N GLY A 87 8.75 -12.92 17.41
CA GLY A 87 9.19 -11.92 18.41
C GLY A 87 8.36 -10.64 18.51
N MET A 88 7.48 -10.34 17.54
CA MET A 88 6.62 -9.15 17.58
C MET A 88 5.19 -9.41 18.04
N CYS A 89 4.60 -10.55 17.65
CA CYS A 89 3.18 -10.84 17.88
C CYS A 89 2.94 -12.02 18.82
N HIS A 90 4.01 -12.65 19.29
CA HIS A 90 3.96 -13.88 20.09
C HIS A 90 3.23 -15.05 19.40
N CYS A 91 3.03 -14.96 18.08
CA CYS A 91 2.40 -16.01 17.29
C CYS A 91 3.33 -17.23 17.21
N ARG A 92 2.79 -18.45 17.22
CA ARG A 92 3.60 -19.64 16.94
C ARG A 92 3.73 -19.80 15.43
N VAL A 93 4.96 -19.74 14.94
CA VAL A 93 5.31 -19.78 13.53
C VAL A 93 6.26 -20.93 13.25
N ARG A 94 6.24 -21.39 12.00
CA ARG A 94 7.19 -22.36 11.47
C ARG A 94 7.93 -21.74 10.30
N ASP A 95 9.26 -21.82 10.30
CA ASP A 95 10.05 -21.19 9.25
C ASP A 95 9.85 -21.92 7.91
N ALA A 96 9.75 -21.16 6.83
CA ALA A 96 9.66 -21.65 5.47
C ALA A 96 11.05 -21.63 4.83
N LEU A 97 11.50 -22.79 4.37
CA LEU A 97 12.81 -23.02 3.79
C LEU A 97 12.67 -23.21 2.28
N CYS A 98 13.52 -22.51 1.52
CA CYS A 98 13.72 -22.86 0.13
C CYS A 98 14.41 -24.24 0.04
N SER A 99 14.28 -24.91 -1.09
CA SER A 99 14.98 -26.18 -1.38
C SER A 99 16.50 -26.04 -1.45
N CYS A 100 17.06 -24.82 -1.49
CA CYS A 100 18.49 -24.58 -1.28
C CYS A 100 18.91 -24.55 0.21
N GLY A 101 17.95 -24.61 1.14
CA GLY A 101 18.20 -24.60 2.60
C GLY A 101 18.11 -23.23 3.27
N CYS A 102 17.96 -22.14 2.52
CA CYS A 102 17.81 -20.80 3.09
C CYS A 102 16.38 -20.58 3.61
N THR A 103 16.24 -19.90 4.76
CA THR A 103 14.95 -19.41 5.25
C THR A 103 14.47 -18.26 4.37
N VAL A 104 13.24 -18.37 3.88
CA VAL A 104 12.61 -17.40 2.97
C VAL A 104 11.34 -16.77 3.52
N GLY A 105 10.83 -17.25 4.65
CA GLY A 105 9.62 -16.73 5.29
C GLY A 105 9.18 -17.60 6.46
N TYR A 106 7.91 -17.50 6.83
CA TYR A 106 7.31 -18.31 7.90
C TYR A 106 5.82 -18.55 7.62
N HIS A 107 5.29 -19.62 8.21
CA HIS A 107 3.87 -19.95 8.25
C HIS A 107 3.37 -19.82 9.69
N VAL A 108 2.31 -19.04 9.90
CA VAL A 108 1.68 -18.88 11.22
C VAL A 108 0.83 -20.11 11.51
N ILE A 109 1.18 -20.85 12.56
CA ILE A 109 0.49 -22.08 12.96
C ILE A 109 -0.61 -21.78 13.97
N LEU A 110 -0.30 -20.94 14.96
CA LEU A 110 -1.26 -20.53 15.99
C LEU A 110 -1.11 -19.02 16.27
N PRO A 111 -2.24 -18.32 16.48
CA PRO A 111 -2.19 -16.96 16.98
C PRO A 111 -1.54 -16.92 18.37
N GLY A 112 -0.87 -15.82 18.69
CA GLY A 112 -0.33 -15.61 20.02
C GLY A 112 -1.45 -15.50 21.06
N SER A 113 -1.12 -15.76 22.33
CA SER A 113 -2.07 -15.60 23.44
C SER A 113 -2.39 -14.13 23.77
N GLY A 114 -1.79 -13.17 23.06
CA GLY A 114 -2.09 -11.75 23.19
C GLY A 114 -3.41 -11.42 22.52
N THR A 115 -4.34 -10.81 23.27
CA THR A 115 -5.60 -10.31 22.72
C THR A 115 -5.31 -9.24 21.67
N VAL A 116 -5.54 -9.56 20.39
CA VAL A 116 -5.54 -8.57 19.31
C VAL A 116 -6.81 -7.72 19.48
N GLN A 117 -6.69 -6.57 20.14
CA GLN A 117 -7.78 -5.59 20.19
C GLN A 117 -7.72 -4.74 18.92
N GLN A 118 -8.46 -5.16 17.90
CA GLN A 118 -8.75 -4.32 16.76
C GLN A 118 -9.78 -3.27 17.22
N ARG A 119 -9.31 -2.08 17.60
CA ARG A 119 -10.21 -0.94 17.84
C ARG A 119 -10.65 -0.41 16.48
N VAL A 120 -11.92 -0.61 16.16
CA VAL A 120 -12.65 0.05 15.06
C VAL A 120 -13.08 1.42 15.55
#